data_AF-A0A7K4DLR7-F1
#
_entry.id   AF-A0A7K4DLR7-F1
#
_cell.length_a   1.000
_cell.length_b   1.000
_cell.length_c   1.000
_cell.angle_alpha   90.00
_cell.angle_beta   90.00
_cell.angle_gamma   90.00
#
_symmetry.space_group_name_H-M   'P 1'
#
loop_
_entity.id
_entity.type
_entity.pdbx_description
1 polymer ?
#
loop_
_entity_poly.entity_id
_entity_poly.type
_entity_poly.pdbx_seq_one_letter_code
_entity_poly.pdbx_strand_id
1 'polypeptide(L)'
;MFVSVLNFLKDKRWAFFAILIGFAAGFLSALICVVWELKIFGFNILFIVSPLIAGFVETYIAQRTYGKSTGAISALLIFLFINAYAWLFPQDPIVLNFFTLGGLALMIQAAFPILINYLIFVVFLGVLTYAIGYLGNLLSKATNKVRRKTPEGELTDIPEDESENLLNSPQLSFMDDLEVPLVSLPHLDGGKITKHVGLVVGEAFVKENSEGTSKLSKKPQLNGMSLNEAKESALLEMLDSAYAMGANSVVEVLIDYNAIGGFKGSSIIVTATGTAVVCQ
;
A
#
# COMPACT_ATOMS: atom_id res chain seq x y z
N MET A 1 3.71 15.75 41.48
CA MET A 1 2.70 15.78 40.39
C MET A 1 1.53 16.72 40.71
N PHE A 2 0.79 16.53 41.82
CA PHE A 2 -0.36 17.38 42.19
C PHE A 2 -0.04 18.89 42.34
N VAL A 3 1.09 19.26 42.96
CA VAL A 3 1.48 20.69 43.11
C VAL A 3 1.78 21.35 41.76
N SER A 4 2.36 20.61 40.81
CA SER A 4 2.61 21.08 39.44
C SER A 4 1.30 21.32 38.67
N VAL A 5 0.30 20.46 38.89
CA VAL A 5 -1.03 20.60 38.29
C VAL A 5 -1.78 21.79 38.89
N LEU A 6 -1.69 22.01 40.20
CA LEU A 6 -2.28 23.16 40.87
C LEU A 6 -1.68 24.49 40.39
N ASN A 7 -0.36 24.56 40.21
CA ASN A 7 0.30 25.76 39.69
C ASN A 7 -0.06 26.00 38.21
N PHE A 8 -0.08 24.94 37.38
CA PHE A 8 -0.54 25.01 35.99
C PHE A 8 -2.00 25.49 35.87
N LEU A 9 -2.89 24.95 36.71
CA LEU A 9 -4.28 25.39 36.80
C LEU A 9 -4.35 26.85 37.22
N LYS A 10 -3.50 27.31 38.15
CA LYS A 10 -3.48 28.69 38.67
C LYS A 10 -3.04 29.70 37.62
N ASP A 11 -2.07 29.33 36.78
CA ASP A 11 -1.56 30.17 35.69
C ASP A 11 -2.52 30.24 34.49
N LYS A 12 -3.37 29.23 34.32
CA LYS A 12 -4.35 29.13 33.22
C LYS A 12 -5.80 29.37 33.63
N ARG A 13 -6.07 29.80 34.86
CA ARG A 13 -7.44 30.05 35.38
C ARG A 13 -8.28 30.92 34.46
N TRP A 14 -7.66 31.97 33.93
CA TRP A 14 -8.32 32.93 33.03
C TRP A 14 -8.68 32.31 31.68
N ALA A 15 -7.85 31.39 31.17
CA ALA A 15 -8.18 30.64 29.96
C ALA A 15 -9.37 29.70 30.19
N PHE A 16 -9.39 28.97 31.31
CA PHE A 16 -10.51 28.11 31.66
C PHE A 16 -11.81 28.90 31.89
N PHE A 17 -11.71 30.07 32.53
CA PHE A 17 -12.83 30.96 32.74
C PHE A 17 -13.40 31.50 31.42
N ALA A 18 -12.54 31.88 30.47
CA ALA A 18 -12.96 32.29 29.14
C ALA A 18 -13.68 31.16 28.38
N ILE A 19 -13.18 29.93 28.47
CA ILE A 19 -13.82 28.75 27.87
C ILE A 19 -15.19 28.50 28.51
N LEU A 20 -15.30 28.56 29.83
CA LEU A 20 -16.56 28.31 30.52
C LEU A 20 -17.63 29.36 30.16
N ILE A 21 -17.25 30.64 30.05
CA ILE A 21 -18.18 31.70 29.62
C ILE A 21 -18.53 31.54 28.13
N GLY A 22 -17.56 31.24 27.27
CA GLY A 22 -17.81 30.96 25.86
C GLY A 22 -18.80 29.83 25.67
N PHE A 23 -18.59 28.71 26.38
CA PHE A 23 -19.51 27.58 26.38
C PHE A 23 -20.90 27.98 26.87
N ALA A 24 -21.01 28.70 27.99
CA ALA A 24 -22.30 29.16 28.51
C ALA A 24 -23.04 30.09 27.53
N ALA A 25 -22.33 31.01 26.87
CA ALA A 25 -22.90 31.89 25.85
C ALA A 25 -23.36 31.12 24.61
N GLY A 26 -22.56 30.15 24.16
CA GLY A 26 -22.93 29.24 23.08
C GLY A 26 -24.16 28.40 23.39
N PHE A 27 -24.23 27.86 24.61
CA PHE A 27 -25.38 27.08 25.08
C PHE A 27 -26.64 27.94 25.23
N LEU A 28 -26.52 29.16 25.74
CA LEU A 28 -27.64 30.10 25.80
C LEU A 28 -28.15 30.47 24.41
N SER A 29 -27.23 30.76 23.47
CA SER A 29 -27.58 30.96 22.06
C SER A 29 -28.30 29.75 21.50
N ALA A 30 -27.84 28.54 21.82
CA ALA A 30 -28.46 27.32 21.34
C ALA A 30 -29.90 27.18 21.84
N LEU A 31 -30.13 27.43 23.14
CA LEU A 31 -31.48 27.44 23.72
C LEU A 31 -32.38 28.46 23.03
N ILE A 32 -31.88 29.67 22.77
CA ILE A 32 -32.65 30.71 22.07
C ILE A 32 -33.01 30.26 20.65
N CYS A 33 -32.07 29.65 19.91
CA CYS A 33 -32.32 29.13 18.56
C CYS A 33 -33.38 28.03 18.56
N VAL A 34 -33.40 27.17 19.58
CA VAL A 34 -34.40 26.11 19.75
C VAL A 34 -35.77 26.69 20.13
N VAL A 35 -35.83 27.58 21.12
CA VAL A 35 -37.08 28.17 21.62
C VAL A 35 -37.81 28.99 20.55
N TRP A 36 -37.07 29.69 19.68
CA TRP A 36 -37.64 30.48 18.59
C TRP A 36 -37.70 29.75 17.25
N GLU A 37 -37.42 28.43 17.24
CA GLU A 37 -37.42 27.60 16.02
C GLU A 37 -36.70 28.26 14.83
N LEU A 38 -35.51 28.82 15.08
CA LEU A 38 -34.80 29.58 14.06
C LEU A 38 -34.26 28.65 12.96
N LYS A 39 -35.05 28.50 11.90
CA LYS A 39 -34.74 27.68 10.73
C LYS A 39 -34.63 28.59 9.50
N ILE A 40 -33.48 28.56 8.83
CA ILE A 40 -33.30 29.25 7.54
C ILE A 40 -33.32 28.20 6.44
N PHE A 41 -34.26 28.33 5.51
CA PHE A 41 -34.54 27.35 4.46
C PHE A 41 -34.88 25.94 4.98
N GLY A 42 -35.16 25.73 6.27
CA GLY A 42 -35.34 24.38 6.86
C GLY A 42 -34.05 23.76 7.42
N PHE A 43 -32.98 24.56 7.55
CA PHE A 43 -31.77 24.21 8.29
C PHE A 43 -31.79 24.95 9.63
N ASN A 44 -31.59 24.21 10.73
CA ASN A 44 -31.56 24.80 12.05
C ASN A 44 -30.25 25.58 12.25
N ILE A 45 -30.31 26.91 12.30
CA ILE A 45 -29.10 27.75 12.29
C ILE A 45 -28.27 27.62 13.56
N LEU A 46 -28.86 27.05 14.61
CA LEU A 46 -28.21 26.57 15.84
C LEU A 46 -26.84 25.93 15.56
N PHE A 47 -26.74 25.06 14.56
CA PHE A 47 -25.53 24.30 14.25
C PHE A 47 -24.34 25.18 13.80
N ILE A 48 -24.61 26.41 13.38
CA ILE A 48 -23.59 27.36 12.90
C ILE A 48 -23.43 28.51 13.90
N VAL A 49 -24.55 29.13 14.30
CA VAL A 49 -24.57 30.36 15.09
C VAL A 49 -24.05 30.13 16.50
N SER A 50 -24.45 29.03 17.15
CA SER A 50 -24.09 28.78 18.55
C SER A 50 -22.61 28.45 18.75
N PRO A 51 -21.96 27.60 17.92
CA PRO A 51 -20.50 27.43 17.96
C PRO A 51 -19.74 28.73 17.70
N LEU A 52 -20.18 29.55 16.72
CA LEU A 52 -19.55 30.83 16.41
C LEU A 52 -19.61 31.81 17.58
N ILE A 53 -20.78 31.95 18.21
CA ILE A 53 -20.94 32.80 19.40
C ILE A 53 -20.06 32.28 20.55
N ALA A 54 -20.02 30.96 20.77
CA ALA A 54 -19.20 30.36 21.81
C ALA A 54 -17.72 30.70 21.64
N GLY A 55 -17.18 30.48 20.43
CA GLY A 55 -15.79 30.76 20.10
C GLY A 55 -15.45 32.25 20.12
N PHE A 56 -16.37 33.10 19.65
CA PHE A 56 -16.19 34.54 19.67
C PHE A 56 -16.13 35.09 21.09
N VAL A 57 -17.08 34.69 21.95
CA VAL A 57 -17.14 35.14 23.35
C VAL A 57 -15.91 34.66 24.13
N GLU A 58 -15.52 33.39 23.96
CA GLU A 58 -14.27 32.87 24.55
C GLU A 58 -13.06 33.69 24.09
N THR A 59 -12.90 33.88 22.77
CA THR A 59 -11.73 34.59 22.22
C THR A 59 -11.68 36.03 22.71
N TYR A 60 -12.82 36.71 22.75
CA TYR A 60 -12.94 38.07 23.26
C TYR A 60 -12.50 38.18 24.73
N ILE A 61 -12.99 37.27 25.59
CA ILE A 61 -12.67 37.26 27.02
C ILE A 61 -11.21 36.83 27.25
N ALA A 62 -10.72 35.83 26.52
CA ALA A 62 -9.35 35.36 26.61
C ALA A 62 -8.34 36.44 26.22
N GLN A 63 -8.61 37.20 25.15
CA GLN A 63 -7.77 38.33 24.76
C GLN A 63 -7.75 39.43 25.84
N ARG A 64 -8.90 39.76 26.44
CA ARG A 64 -9.00 40.78 27.51
C ARG A 64 -8.31 40.38 28.82
N THR A 65 -8.28 39.08 29.15
CA THR A 65 -7.79 38.60 30.45
C THR A 65 -6.37 38.04 30.39
N TYR A 66 -6.02 37.34 29.31
CA TYR A 66 -4.76 36.60 29.17
C TYR A 66 -3.88 37.12 28.02
N GLY A 67 -4.38 38.06 27.20
CA GLY A 67 -3.63 38.66 26.08
C GLY A 67 -3.32 37.69 24.93
N LYS A 68 -3.88 36.48 24.94
CA LYS A 68 -3.71 35.47 23.87
C LYS A 68 -5.05 34.80 23.57
N SER A 69 -5.23 34.33 22.34
CA SER A 69 -6.36 33.49 21.97
C SER A 69 -6.17 32.07 22.51
N THR A 70 -7.23 31.49 23.06
CA THR A 70 -7.30 30.09 23.51
C THR A 70 -7.65 29.12 22.38
N GLY A 71 -7.89 29.62 21.16
CA GLY A 71 -8.15 28.79 19.98
C GLY A 71 -9.63 28.39 19.80
N ALA A 72 -10.56 29.12 20.42
CA ALA A 72 -12.01 28.90 20.31
C ALA A 72 -12.44 27.46 20.68
N ILE A 73 -11.90 26.94 21.78
CA ILE A 73 -12.17 25.57 22.25
C ILE A 73 -13.66 25.37 22.55
N SER A 74 -14.35 26.40 23.05
CA SER A 74 -15.78 26.44 23.32
C SER A 74 -16.62 26.25 22.06
N ALA A 75 -16.15 26.75 20.91
CA ALA A 75 -16.84 26.52 19.64
C ALA A 75 -16.87 25.03 19.30
N LEU A 76 -15.72 24.36 19.46
CA LEU A 76 -15.61 22.92 19.23
C LEU A 76 -16.47 22.13 20.24
N LEU A 77 -16.41 22.48 21.52
CA LEU A 77 -17.21 21.82 22.55
C LEU A 77 -18.71 21.96 22.29
N ILE A 78 -19.19 23.16 21.97
CA ILE A 78 -20.60 23.40 21.65
C ILE A 78 -20.99 22.71 20.34
N PHE A 79 -20.15 22.75 19.32
CA PHE A 79 -20.40 22.04 18.07
C PHE A 79 -20.56 20.53 18.31
N LEU A 80 -19.65 19.92 19.06
CA LEU A 80 -19.73 18.49 19.38
C LEU A 80 -20.98 18.17 20.20
N PHE A 81 -21.28 18.98 21.21
CA PHE A 81 -22.43 18.79 22.08
C PHE A 81 -23.76 18.88 21.30
N ILE A 82 -23.93 19.90 20.46
CA ILE A 82 -25.13 20.09 19.65
C ILE A 82 -25.30 18.93 18.67
N ASN A 83 -24.23 18.51 17.98
CA ASN A 83 -24.30 17.38 17.04
C ASN A 83 -24.63 16.07 17.76
N ALA A 84 -24.01 15.80 18.91
CA ALA A 84 -24.31 14.62 19.70
C ALA A 84 -25.77 14.62 20.19
N TYR A 85 -26.27 15.76 20.66
CA TYR A 85 -27.66 15.91 21.08
C TYR A 85 -28.65 15.69 19.92
N ALA A 86 -28.38 16.31 18.76
CA ALA A 86 -29.21 16.16 17.58
C ALA A 86 -29.25 14.72 17.05
N TRP A 87 -28.15 13.98 17.20
CA TRP A 87 -28.08 12.57 16.85
C TRP A 87 -28.87 11.67 17.81
N LEU A 88 -28.80 11.96 19.11
CA LEU A 88 -29.56 11.22 20.14
C LEU A 88 -31.07 11.51 20.09
N PHE A 89 -31.46 12.72 19.70
CA PHE A 89 -32.85 13.18 19.67
C PHE A 89 -33.19 13.88 18.36
N PRO A 90 -33.35 13.15 17.24
CA PRO A 90 -33.67 13.74 15.94
C PRO A 90 -35.06 14.40 15.97
N GLN A 91 -35.09 15.74 15.85
CA GLN A 91 -36.33 16.53 15.94
C GLN A 91 -37.00 16.75 14.58
N ASP A 92 -36.26 16.66 13.47
CA ASP A 92 -36.76 17.02 12.14
C ASP A 92 -36.65 15.84 11.15
N PRO A 93 -37.69 15.58 10.33
CA PRO A 93 -37.61 14.62 9.24
C PRO A 93 -36.58 15.08 8.18
N ILE A 94 -35.96 14.13 7.48
CA ILE A 94 -35.01 14.44 6.39
C ILE A 94 -35.78 15.15 5.27
N VAL A 95 -35.62 16.47 5.21
CA VAL A 95 -36.21 17.31 4.17
C VAL A 95 -35.15 17.67 3.13
N LEU A 96 -35.52 17.64 1.84
CA LEU A 96 -34.67 18.11 0.74
C LEU A 96 -34.54 19.62 0.80
N ASN A 97 -33.54 20.09 1.52
CA ASN A 97 -33.19 21.49 1.65
C ASN A 97 -31.99 21.83 0.74
N PHE A 98 -31.74 23.12 0.49
CA PHE A 98 -30.58 23.62 -0.24
C PHE A 98 -29.27 23.04 0.29
N PHE A 99 -29.11 22.94 1.61
CA PHE A 99 -27.91 22.36 2.22
C PHE A 99 -27.77 20.85 1.97
N THR A 100 -28.87 20.09 2.00
CA THR A 100 -28.81 18.65 1.70
C THR A 100 -28.55 18.41 0.21
N LEU A 101 -29.11 19.25 -0.67
CA LEU A 101 -28.85 19.20 -2.11
C LEU A 101 -27.39 19.56 -2.42
N GLY A 102 -26.85 20.59 -1.75
CA GLY A 102 -25.44 20.96 -1.85
C GLY A 102 -24.52 19.85 -1.34
N GLY A 103 -24.84 19.24 -0.19
CA GLY A 103 -24.10 18.09 0.34
C GLY A 103 -24.10 16.89 -0.59
N LEU A 104 -25.26 16.57 -1.18
CA LEU A 104 -25.39 15.53 -2.19
C LEU A 104 -24.56 15.84 -3.44
N ALA A 105 -24.59 17.09 -3.91
CA ALA A 105 -23.80 17.52 -5.08
C ALA A 105 -22.29 17.38 -4.82
N LEU A 106 -21.80 17.78 -3.64
CA LEU A 106 -20.40 17.60 -3.25
C LEU A 106 -20.01 16.12 -3.12
N MET A 107 -20.90 15.31 -2.55
CA MET A 107 -20.69 13.86 -2.47
C MET A 107 -20.57 13.24 -3.85
N ILE A 108 -21.48 13.58 -4.77
CA ILE A 108 -21.44 13.11 -6.16
C ILE A 108 -20.16 13.61 -6.86
N GLN A 109 -19.81 14.88 -6.66
CA GLN A 109 -18.59 15.47 -7.23
C GLN A 109 -17.33 14.71 -6.80
N ALA A 110 -17.25 14.29 -5.53
CA ALA A 110 -16.14 13.51 -5.02
C ALA A 110 -16.17 12.02 -5.44
N ALA A 111 -17.36 11.43 -5.53
CA ALA A 111 -17.53 10.02 -5.88
C ALA A 111 -17.34 9.75 -7.38
N PHE A 112 -17.63 10.73 -8.24
CA PHE A 112 -17.64 10.54 -9.69
C PHE A 112 -16.29 10.09 -10.27
N PRO A 113 -15.13 10.68 -9.94
CA PRO A 113 -13.84 10.23 -10.46
C PRO A 113 -13.51 8.79 -10.06
N ILE A 114 -13.85 8.41 -8.83
CA ILE A 114 -13.61 7.05 -8.31
C ILE A 114 -14.45 6.04 -9.09
N LEU A 115 -15.73 6.35 -9.30
CA LEU A 115 -16.64 5.50 -10.07
C LEU A 115 -16.19 5.33 -11.52
N ILE A 116 -15.78 6.41 -12.18
CA ILE A 116 -15.30 6.38 -13.57
C ILE A 116 -14.02 5.54 -13.68
N ASN A 117 -13.06 5.74 -12.78
CA ASN A 117 -11.84 4.94 -12.78
C ASN A 117 -12.13 3.45 -12.58
N TYR A 118 -13.05 3.10 -11.68
CA TYR A 118 -13.46 1.71 -11.48
C TYR A 118 -14.07 1.10 -12.75
N LEU A 119 -14.97 1.84 -13.41
CA LEU A 119 -15.61 1.38 -14.64
C LEU A 119 -14.60 1.17 -15.78
N ILE A 120 -13.63 2.07 -15.93
CA ILE A 120 -12.62 1.99 -17.00
C ILE A 120 -11.56 0.91 -16.71
N PHE A 121 -10.97 0.90 -15.51
CA PHE A 121 -9.82 0.04 -15.24
C PHE A 121 -10.20 -1.36 -14.79
N VAL A 122 -11.32 -1.51 -14.06
CA VAL A 122 -11.71 -2.80 -13.50
C VAL A 122 -12.73 -3.47 -14.41
N VAL A 123 -13.82 -2.78 -14.73
CA VAL A 123 -14.91 -3.39 -15.50
C VAL A 123 -14.54 -3.54 -16.96
N PHE A 124 -14.15 -2.45 -17.63
CA PHE A 124 -13.83 -2.51 -19.06
C PHE A 124 -12.60 -3.38 -19.34
N LEU A 125 -11.50 -3.17 -18.59
CA LEU A 125 -10.30 -3.99 -18.76
C LEU A 125 -10.56 -5.47 -18.42
N GLY A 126 -11.32 -5.75 -17.36
CA GLY A 126 -11.69 -7.12 -16.99
C GLY A 126 -12.54 -7.82 -18.06
N VAL A 127 -13.54 -7.12 -18.62
CA VAL A 127 -14.35 -7.63 -19.73
C VAL A 127 -13.49 -7.84 -20.99
N LEU A 128 -12.56 -6.92 -21.27
CA LEU A 128 -11.64 -7.06 -22.40
C LEU A 128 -10.73 -8.28 -22.24
N THR A 129 -10.14 -8.48 -21.05
CA THR A 129 -9.32 -9.67 -20.75
C THR A 129 -10.14 -10.95 -20.88
N TYR A 130 -11.37 -10.97 -20.37
CA TYR A 130 -12.27 -12.12 -20.52
C TYR A 130 -12.59 -12.42 -21.99
N ALA A 131 -12.87 -11.39 -22.79
CA ALA A 131 -13.15 -11.53 -24.22
C ALA A 131 -11.93 -12.06 -25.00
N ILE A 132 -10.74 -11.55 -24.71
CA ILE A 132 -9.49 -12.04 -25.32
C ILE A 132 -9.23 -13.50 -24.91
N GLY A 133 -9.41 -13.83 -23.63
CA GLY A 133 -9.25 -15.21 -23.15
C GLY A 133 -10.25 -16.17 -23.79
N TYR A 134 -11.51 -15.74 -23.97
CA TYR A 134 -12.53 -16.51 -24.67
C TYR A 134 -12.16 -16.72 -26.15
N LEU A 135 -11.70 -15.67 -26.83
CA LEU A 135 -11.25 -15.76 -28.23
C LEU A 135 -10.03 -16.67 -28.38
N GLY A 136 -9.08 -16.61 -27.45
CA GLY A 136 -7.92 -17.50 -27.41
C GLY A 136 -8.30 -18.97 -27.24
N ASN A 137 -9.30 -19.28 -26.39
CA ASN A 137 -9.83 -20.64 -26.24
C ASN A 137 -10.56 -21.14 -27.51
N LEU A 138 -11.24 -20.24 -28.22
CA LEU A 138 -11.86 -20.58 -29.50
C LEU A 138 -10.81 -20.85 -30.59
N LEU A 139 -9.76 -20.02 -30.64
CA LEU A 139 -8.64 -20.17 -31.56
C LEU A 139 -7.86 -21.46 -31.27
N SER A 140 -7.63 -21.81 -30.00
CA SER A 140 -6.94 -23.05 -29.63
C SER A 140 -7.72 -24.29 -30.06
N LYS A 141 -9.06 -24.26 -29.98
CA LYS A 141 -9.93 -25.34 -30.48
C LYS A 141 -9.87 -25.46 -32.01
N ALA A 142 -9.77 -24.35 -32.73
CA ALA A 142 -9.61 -24.35 -34.17
C ALA A 142 -8.22 -24.86 -34.58
N THR A 143 -7.16 -24.40 -33.92
CA THR A 143 -5.77 -24.84 -34.14
C THR A 143 -5.57 -26.32 -33.77
N ASN A 144 -6.15 -26.81 -32.68
CA ASN A 144 -6.11 -28.23 -32.31
C ASN A 144 -6.87 -29.13 -33.30
N LYS A 145 -7.84 -28.58 -34.05
CA LYS A 145 -8.54 -29.31 -35.12
C LYS A 145 -7.73 -29.36 -36.43
N VAL A 146 -6.87 -28.36 -36.66
CA VAL A 146 -5.92 -28.33 -37.78
C VAL A 146 -4.66 -29.15 -37.49
N ARG A 147 -4.24 -29.27 -36.22
CA ARG A 147 -3.12 -30.11 -35.77
C ARG A 147 -3.47 -31.59 -35.60
N ARG A 148 -4.34 -32.11 -36.46
CA ARG A 148 -4.65 -33.54 -36.58
C ARG A 148 -4.57 -34.01 -38.03
N LYS A 149 -3.42 -33.73 -38.65
CA LYS A 149 -2.88 -34.44 -39.81
C LYS A 149 -1.37 -34.21 -39.79
N THR A 150 -0.66 -35.05 -39.03
CA THR A 150 0.75 -35.28 -39.31
C THR A 150 0.78 -36.22 -40.51
N PRO A 151 1.36 -35.82 -41.66
CA PRO A 151 1.66 -36.76 -42.74
C PRO A 151 2.67 -37.77 -42.21
N GLU A 152 2.44 -39.04 -42.51
CA GLU A 152 3.53 -40.03 -42.52
C GLU A 152 4.63 -39.46 -43.42
N GLY A 153 5.73 -39.05 -42.81
CA GLY A 153 6.93 -38.57 -43.47
C GLY A 153 8.04 -39.55 -43.15
N GLU A 154 8.62 -40.12 -44.21
CA GLU A 154 9.80 -40.96 -44.20
C GLU A 154 10.88 -40.42 -43.24
N LEU A 155 11.50 -41.35 -42.50
CA LEU A 155 12.72 -41.13 -41.75
C LEU A 155 13.77 -40.55 -42.71
N THR A 156 13.97 -39.24 -42.62
CA THR A 156 15.17 -38.58 -43.12
C THR A 156 15.82 -37.93 -41.92
N ASP A 157 17.04 -38.38 -41.65
CA ASP A 157 17.87 -37.98 -40.52
C ASP A 157 17.99 -36.46 -40.46
N ILE A 158 17.44 -35.87 -39.40
CA ILE A 158 17.70 -34.48 -39.02
C ILE A 158 18.91 -34.52 -38.07
N PRO A 159 19.97 -33.73 -38.31
CA PRO A 159 21.19 -33.76 -37.49
C PRO A 159 20.87 -33.47 -36.03
N GLU A 160 21.50 -34.21 -35.11
CA GLU A 160 21.30 -34.16 -33.65
C GLU A 160 21.76 -32.83 -33.00
N ASP A 161 22.27 -31.87 -33.78
CA ASP A 161 23.03 -30.71 -33.28
C ASP A 161 22.18 -29.48 -32.84
N GLU A 162 20.88 -29.41 -33.13
CA GLU A 162 20.07 -28.21 -32.80
C GLU A 162 19.25 -28.30 -31.50
N SER A 163 19.07 -29.49 -30.93
CA SER A 163 18.37 -29.67 -29.64
C SER A 163 19.26 -29.40 -28.41
N GLU A 164 20.58 -29.49 -28.54
CA GLU A 164 21.51 -29.19 -27.43
C GLU A 164 21.64 -27.68 -27.16
N ASN A 165 21.36 -26.82 -28.15
CA ASN A 165 21.61 -25.39 -28.05
C ASN A 165 20.54 -24.57 -27.30
N LEU A 166 19.37 -25.16 -26.98
CA LEU A 166 18.31 -24.49 -26.20
C LEU A 166 18.38 -24.81 -24.69
N LEU A 167 19.08 -25.87 -24.31
CA LEU A 167 19.40 -26.18 -22.90
C LEU A 167 20.59 -25.36 -22.39
N ASN A 168 21.49 -24.95 -23.29
CA ASN A 168 22.61 -24.06 -22.99
C ASN A 168 22.15 -22.59 -22.91
N SER A 169 21.31 -22.26 -21.92
CA SER A 169 21.25 -20.86 -21.49
C SER A 169 22.61 -20.53 -20.86
N PRO A 170 23.41 -19.56 -21.37
CA PRO A 170 24.82 -19.41 -20.97
C PRO A 170 25.07 -18.91 -19.53
N GLN A 171 24.04 -18.86 -18.68
CA GLN A 171 23.99 -17.90 -17.57
C GLN A 171 23.67 -18.52 -16.20
N LEU A 172 23.63 -19.86 -16.10
CA LEU A 172 23.55 -20.61 -14.83
C LEU A 172 24.29 -21.95 -14.91
N SER A 173 25.38 -22.03 -15.68
CA SER A 173 26.14 -23.27 -15.90
C SER A 173 26.62 -23.92 -14.60
N PHE A 174 26.86 -23.14 -13.53
CA PHE A 174 27.28 -23.68 -12.25
C PHE A 174 26.22 -24.58 -11.60
N MET A 175 24.93 -24.45 -11.92
CA MET A 175 23.89 -25.29 -11.31
C MET A 175 23.95 -26.72 -11.82
N ASP A 176 24.43 -26.93 -13.04
CA ASP A 176 24.59 -28.24 -13.64
C ASP A 176 25.81 -29.00 -13.05
N ASP A 177 26.78 -28.26 -12.49
CA ASP A 177 27.96 -28.81 -11.84
C ASP A 177 27.72 -29.21 -10.37
N LEU A 178 26.55 -28.89 -9.80
CA LEU A 178 26.23 -29.25 -8.42
C LEU A 178 25.89 -30.74 -8.30
N GLU A 179 26.59 -31.44 -7.40
CA GLU A 179 26.33 -32.86 -7.09
C GLU A 179 24.91 -33.10 -6.57
N VAL A 180 24.35 -32.12 -5.84
CA VAL A 180 22.97 -32.13 -5.36
C VAL A 180 22.26 -30.87 -5.86
N PRO A 181 21.12 -30.99 -6.57
CA PRO A 181 20.43 -29.84 -7.13
C PRO A 181 19.89 -28.91 -6.03
N LEU A 182 19.94 -27.60 -6.30
CA LEU A 182 19.24 -26.61 -5.49
C LEU A 182 17.74 -26.70 -5.76
N VAL A 183 16.96 -26.88 -4.70
CA VAL A 183 15.50 -27.01 -4.80
C VAL A 183 14.80 -26.02 -3.88
N SER A 184 13.67 -25.50 -4.34
CA SER A 184 12.75 -24.70 -3.53
C SER A 184 11.78 -25.56 -2.68
N LEU A 185 12.00 -26.88 -2.66
CA LEU A 185 11.19 -27.85 -1.94
C LEU A 185 11.94 -28.37 -0.71
N PRO A 186 11.22 -28.84 0.33
CA PRO A 186 11.82 -29.41 1.54
C PRO A 186 12.40 -30.82 1.34
N HIS A 187 12.14 -31.46 0.21
CA HIS A 187 12.51 -32.84 -0.06
C HIS A 187 13.23 -32.92 -1.40
N LEU A 188 14.27 -33.76 -1.44
CA LEU A 188 15.05 -34.06 -2.64
C LEU A 188 14.59 -35.41 -3.19
N ASP A 189 14.25 -35.45 -4.47
CA ASP A 189 13.96 -36.71 -5.15
C ASP A 189 15.27 -37.47 -5.37
N GLY A 190 15.42 -38.62 -4.69
CA GLY A 190 16.57 -39.52 -4.83
C GLY A 190 17.69 -39.36 -3.79
N GLY A 191 17.61 -38.40 -2.86
CA GLY A 191 18.57 -38.23 -1.77
C GLY A 191 17.89 -38.08 -0.40
N LYS A 192 18.46 -38.67 0.65
CA LYS A 192 17.90 -38.56 2.02
C LYS A 192 18.63 -37.49 2.81
N ILE A 193 17.90 -36.49 3.31
CA ILE A 193 18.44 -35.51 4.25
C ILE A 193 18.79 -36.22 5.56
N THR A 194 20.08 -36.24 5.90
CA THR A 194 20.61 -36.88 7.12
C THR A 194 20.75 -35.89 8.27
N LYS A 195 20.95 -34.60 7.97
CA LYS A 195 21.10 -33.54 8.98
C LYS A 195 20.73 -32.16 8.41
N HIS A 196 19.99 -31.37 9.17
CA HIS A 196 19.82 -29.94 8.94
C HIS A 196 20.90 -29.18 9.71
N VAL A 197 21.71 -28.39 9.02
CA VAL A 197 22.87 -27.69 9.58
C VAL A 197 22.50 -26.30 10.08
N GLY A 198 21.71 -25.55 9.31
CA GLY A 198 21.26 -24.20 9.68
C GLY A 198 20.74 -23.40 8.50
N LEU A 199 20.32 -22.16 8.76
CA LEU A 199 19.89 -21.22 7.73
C LEU A 199 21.11 -20.56 7.05
N VAL A 200 21.04 -20.40 5.74
CA VAL A 200 22.05 -19.70 4.93
C VAL A 200 21.43 -18.55 4.16
N VAL A 201 22.25 -17.52 3.93
CA VAL A 201 21.87 -16.32 3.20
C VAL A 201 23.04 -15.91 2.30
N GLY A 202 22.74 -15.43 1.09
CA GLY A 202 23.69 -14.72 0.22
C GLY A 202 23.03 -13.49 -0.39
N GLU A 203 23.79 -12.41 -0.56
CA GLU A 203 23.28 -11.11 -0.99
C GLU A 203 24.14 -10.50 -2.09
N ALA A 204 23.51 -10.02 -3.16
CA ALA A 204 24.21 -9.32 -4.23
C ALA A 204 23.48 -8.04 -4.65
N PHE A 205 24.25 -7.02 -5.02
CA PHE A 205 23.73 -5.71 -5.40
C PHE A 205 23.85 -5.47 -6.91
N VAL A 206 22.74 -5.05 -7.53
CA VAL A 206 22.72 -4.48 -8.87
C VAL A 206 22.77 -2.96 -8.75
N LYS A 207 23.89 -2.37 -9.15
CA LYS A 207 24.03 -0.91 -9.21
C LYS A 207 23.58 -0.40 -10.59
N GLU A 208 22.71 0.59 -10.59
CA GLU A 208 22.32 1.31 -11.82
C GLU A 208 23.55 2.08 -12.34
N ASN A 209 24.07 1.69 -13.51
CA ASN A 209 25.13 2.44 -14.19
C ASN A 209 24.54 3.73 -14.76
N SER A 210 24.52 4.80 -13.96
CA SER A 210 24.22 6.15 -14.45
C SER A 210 25.48 6.81 -15.01
N GLU A 211 26.10 6.22 -16.03
CA GLU A 211 27.07 6.95 -16.84
C GLU A 211 26.33 7.69 -17.96
N GLY A 212 26.42 9.02 -17.93
CA GLY A 212 26.17 9.85 -19.10
C GLY A 212 24.77 10.46 -19.25
N THR A 213 24.63 11.67 -18.71
CA THR A 213 23.88 12.80 -19.30
C THR A 213 22.52 12.52 -19.97
N SER A 214 21.42 12.87 -19.29
CA SER A 214 20.42 13.82 -19.80
C SER A 214 19.13 13.77 -18.97
N LYS A 215 18.69 14.96 -18.59
CA LYS A 215 17.40 15.22 -17.95
C LYS A 215 16.26 14.91 -18.93
N LEU A 216 15.68 13.70 -18.91
CA LEU A 216 14.25 13.46 -19.21
C LEU A 216 13.91 11.97 -19.09
N SER A 217 12.97 11.64 -18.20
CA SER A 217 12.03 10.51 -18.28
C SER A 217 12.48 9.23 -19.01
N LYS A 218 13.60 8.62 -18.62
CA LYS A 218 13.81 7.19 -18.89
C LYS A 218 13.45 6.43 -17.63
N LYS A 219 12.49 5.51 -17.75
CA LYS A 219 12.31 4.43 -16.76
C LYS A 219 13.69 3.79 -16.53
N PRO A 220 14.07 3.45 -15.29
CA PRO A 220 15.30 2.73 -15.03
C PRO A 220 15.29 1.46 -15.90
N GLN A 221 16.20 1.41 -16.88
CA GLN A 221 16.39 0.21 -17.71
C GLN A 221 17.38 -0.66 -16.95
N LEU A 222 16.83 -1.58 -16.15
CA LEU A 222 17.60 -2.70 -15.63
C LEU A 222 17.82 -3.67 -16.79
N ASN A 223 19.06 -3.83 -17.21
CA ASN A 223 19.41 -4.85 -18.20
C ASN A 223 19.24 -6.23 -17.56
N GLY A 224 18.54 -7.15 -18.22
CA GLY A 224 18.31 -8.50 -17.69
C GLY A 224 19.60 -9.27 -17.38
N MET A 225 20.70 -8.93 -18.04
CA MET A 225 22.03 -9.51 -17.83
C MET A 225 22.61 -9.19 -16.44
N SER A 226 22.48 -7.94 -15.96
CA SER A 226 23.04 -7.56 -14.65
C SER A 226 22.23 -8.11 -13.47
N LEU A 227 20.94 -8.39 -13.68
CA LEU A 227 20.10 -9.05 -12.66
C LEU A 227 20.44 -10.54 -12.53
N ASN A 228 20.75 -11.20 -13.65
CA ASN A 228 21.19 -12.58 -13.64
C ASN A 228 22.54 -12.75 -12.95
N GLU A 229 23.50 -11.87 -13.20
CA GLU A 229 24.81 -11.87 -12.53
C GLU A 229 24.68 -11.70 -11.01
N ALA A 230 23.82 -10.77 -10.55
CA ALA A 230 23.58 -10.61 -9.11
C ALA A 230 22.90 -11.84 -8.51
N LYS A 231 21.95 -12.46 -9.22
CA LYS A 231 21.31 -13.71 -8.78
C LYS A 231 22.34 -14.85 -8.63
N GLU A 232 23.24 -15.00 -9.59
CA GLU A 232 24.33 -15.98 -9.53
C GLU A 232 25.26 -15.70 -8.34
N SER A 233 25.69 -14.45 -8.16
CA SER A 233 26.53 -14.06 -7.04
C SER A 233 25.87 -14.33 -5.67
N ALA A 234 24.57 -14.04 -5.52
CA ALA A 234 23.84 -14.31 -4.28
C ALA A 234 23.70 -15.82 -4.01
N LEU A 235 23.50 -16.64 -5.05
CA LEU A 235 23.44 -18.09 -4.90
C LEU A 235 24.79 -18.69 -4.52
N LEU A 236 25.89 -18.20 -5.12
CA LEU A 236 27.25 -18.64 -4.77
C LEU A 236 27.60 -18.29 -3.33
N GLU A 237 27.31 -17.08 -2.85
CA GLU A 237 27.58 -16.69 -1.46
C GLU A 237 26.76 -17.51 -0.45
N MET A 238 25.51 -17.83 -0.79
CA MET A 238 24.66 -18.71 0.02
C MET A 238 25.23 -20.14 0.08
N LEU A 239 25.71 -20.66 -1.06
CA LEU A 239 26.36 -21.98 -1.14
C LEU A 239 27.67 -22.02 -0.35
N ASP A 240 28.54 -21.03 -0.51
CA ASP A 240 29.79 -20.91 0.23
C ASP A 240 29.55 -20.89 1.74
N SER A 241 28.51 -20.17 2.18
CA SER A 241 28.07 -20.16 3.58
C SER A 241 27.60 -21.54 4.04
N ALA A 242 26.90 -22.30 3.20
CA ALA A 242 26.48 -23.66 3.51
C ALA A 242 27.68 -24.61 3.64
N TYR A 243 28.63 -24.55 2.69
CA TYR A 243 29.85 -25.36 2.70
C TYR A 243 30.73 -25.04 3.90
N ALA A 244 30.85 -23.76 4.28
CA ALA A 244 31.58 -23.33 5.47
C ALA A 244 30.99 -23.93 6.78
N MET A 245 29.69 -24.22 6.80
CA MET A 245 29.03 -24.89 7.92
C MET A 245 29.09 -26.43 7.85
N GLY A 246 29.72 -27.00 6.82
CA GLY A 246 29.83 -28.45 6.63
C GLY A 246 28.56 -29.10 6.07
N ALA A 247 27.68 -28.32 5.43
CA ALA A 247 26.61 -28.84 4.60
C ALA A 247 27.15 -29.22 3.21
N ASN A 248 26.47 -30.13 2.51
CA ASN A 248 26.78 -30.47 1.11
C ASN A 248 25.68 -30.05 0.13
N SER A 249 24.57 -29.48 0.62
CA SER A 249 23.48 -28.97 -0.20
C SER A 249 22.65 -27.93 0.56
N VAL A 250 21.78 -27.23 -0.16
CA VAL A 250 20.81 -26.27 0.38
C VAL A 250 19.43 -26.58 -0.20
N VAL A 251 18.44 -26.72 0.68
CA VAL A 251 17.02 -26.96 0.32
C VAL A 251 16.16 -25.77 0.72
N GLU A 252 14.92 -25.75 0.25
CA GLU A 252 13.96 -24.65 0.49
C GLU A 252 14.52 -23.30 0.03
N VAL A 253 15.22 -23.30 -1.10
CA VAL A 253 15.85 -22.10 -1.64
C VAL A 253 14.79 -21.10 -2.10
N LEU A 254 14.91 -19.87 -1.62
CA LEU A 254 14.05 -18.74 -1.98
C LEU A 254 14.91 -17.54 -2.38
N ILE A 255 14.55 -16.89 -3.48
CA ILE A 255 15.26 -15.75 -4.05
C ILE A 255 14.33 -14.55 -4.06
N ASP A 256 14.69 -13.50 -3.34
CA ASP A 256 13.97 -12.24 -3.25
C ASP A 256 14.70 -11.11 -3.97
N TYR A 257 13.93 -10.23 -4.61
CA TYR A 257 14.42 -9.02 -5.28
C TYR A 257 13.82 -7.79 -4.60
N ASN A 258 14.66 -7.02 -3.91
CA ASN A 258 14.20 -5.81 -3.22
C ASN A 258 14.81 -4.56 -3.87
N ALA A 259 13.96 -3.59 -4.20
CA ALA A 259 14.43 -2.29 -4.66
C ALA A 259 14.83 -1.43 -3.45
N ILE A 260 16.09 -1.01 -3.41
CA ILE A 260 16.65 -0.10 -2.41
C ILE A 260 16.99 1.20 -3.12
N GLY A 261 16.34 2.30 -2.75
CA GLY A 261 16.59 3.59 -3.40
C GLY A 261 15.83 4.78 -2.81
N GLY A 262 16.47 5.95 -2.88
CA GLY A 262 15.89 7.26 -2.56
C GLY A 262 16.07 8.22 -3.75
N PHE A 263 16.00 9.54 -3.52
CA PHE A 263 16.06 10.57 -4.58
C PHE A 263 17.31 10.57 -5.50
N LYS A 264 18.34 9.74 -5.22
CA LYS A 264 19.62 9.74 -5.94
C LYS A 264 19.97 8.44 -6.68
N GLY A 265 19.07 7.46 -6.75
CA GLY A 265 19.28 6.26 -7.56
C GLY A 265 18.41 5.08 -7.11
N SER A 266 18.11 4.19 -8.06
CA SER A 266 17.50 2.89 -7.78
C SER A 266 18.58 1.82 -7.80
N SER A 267 18.64 0.98 -6.76
CA SER A 267 19.48 -0.21 -6.74
C SER A 267 18.59 -1.39 -6.40
N ILE A 268 18.94 -2.58 -6.88
CA ILE A 268 18.24 -3.81 -6.53
C ILE A 268 19.20 -4.67 -5.71
N ILE A 269 18.74 -5.14 -4.57
CA ILE A 269 19.38 -6.23 -3.85
C ILE A 269 18.69 -7.54 -4.25
N VAL A 270 19.49 -8.56 -4.53
CA VAL A 270 19.06 -9.93 -4.70
C VAL A 270 19.50 -10.70 -3.46
N THR A 271 18.55 -11.32 -2.77
CA THR A 271 18.81 -12.09 -1.55
C THR A 271 18.40 -13.54 -1.80
N ALA A 272 19.34 -14.47 -1.69
CA ALA A 272 19.08 -15.91 -1.72
C ALA A 272 19.10 -16.45 -0.28
N THR A 273 18.08 -17.21 0.10
CA THR A 273 17.98 -17.84 1.42
C THR A 273 17.65 -19.32 1.28
N GLY A 274 18.06 -20.13 2.25
CA GLY A 274 17.71 -21.55 2.29
C GLY A 274 18.18 -22.25 3.56
N THR A 275 17.94 -23.55 3.63
CA THR A 275 18.37 -24.41 4.74
C THR A 275 19.53 -25.30 4.29
N ALA A 276 20.69 -25.10 4.88
CA ALA A 276 21.88 -25.93 4.66
C ALA A 276 21.69 -27.32 5.26
N VAL A 277 21.95 -28.36 4.46
CA VAL A 277 21.69 -29.76 4.81
C VAL A 277 22.84 -30.68 4.41
N VAL A 278 22.91 -31.84 5.06
CA VAL A 278 23.76 -32.96 4.66
C VAL A 278 22.89 -34.06 4.07
N CYS A 279 23.05 -34.34 2.78
CA CYS A 279 22.33 -35.37 2.04
C CYS A 279 23.24 -36.55 1.69
N GLN A 280 22.66 -37.74 1.59
CA GLN A 280 23.28 -38.98 1.12
C GLN A 280 22.44 -39.62 0.03
#